data_AF-A0A0K0D3B8-F1
#
_entry.id   AF-A0A0K0D3B8-F1
#
_cell.length_a   1.000
_cell.length_b   1.000
_cell.length_c   1.000
_cell.angle_alpha   90.00
_cell.angle_beta   90.00
_cell.angle_gamma   90.00
#
_symmetry.space_group_name_H-M   'P 1'
#
loop_
_entity.id
_entity.type
_entity.pdbx_description
1 polymer ?
#
loop_
_entity_poly.entity_id
_entity_poly.type
_entity_poly.pdbx_seq_one_letter_code
_entity_poly.pdbx_strand_id
1 'polypeptide(L)'
;MTPLCKPYPISLLRYYAQIRGLAMGQRLAPSLVIAFMSKVEAPVTDLGLSLYCRYIKDRFVLCSTQEEMDKYFELLNEQSEYIKFTREKPKENWLPFLKVQINLSQNGYITK
;
A
#
# COMPACT_ATOMS: atom_id res chain seq x y z
N MET A 1 0.06 -11.73 -50.09
CA MET A 1 -0.25 -11.46 -48.66
C MET A 1 0.85 -10.56 -48.11
N THR A 2 0.75 -9.27 -48.39
CA THR A 2 1.69 -8.24 -47.92
C THR A 2 1.06 -7.58 -46.69
N PRO A 3 1.77 -7.46 -45.55
CA PRO A 3 1.23 -6.77 -44.40
C PRO A 3 1.29 -5.26 -44.67
N LEU A 4 0.12 -4.65 -44.78
CA LEU A 4 -0.05 -3.22 -44.97
C LEU A 4 0.16 -2.49 -43.63
N CYS A 5 1.40 -2.34 -43.18
CA CYS A 5 1.72 -1.37 -42.13
C CYS A 5 1.65 0.03 -42.75
N LYS A 6 0.46 0.65 -42.71
CA LYS A 6 0.35 2.08 -43.00
C LYS A 6 1.03 2.85 -41.87
N PRO A 7 1.91 3.83 -42.17
CA PRO A 7 2.45 4.71 -41.16
C PRO A 7 1.30 5.55 -40.59
N TYR A 8 1.03 5.43 -39.29
CA TYR A 8 0.14 6.36 -38.61
C TYR A 8 0.71 7.78 -38.75
N PRO A 9 -0.10 8.78 -39.13
CA PRO A 9 0.39 10.13 -39.28
C PRO A 9 0.89 10.65 -37.92
N ILE A 10 2.12 11.17 -37.93
CA ILE A 10 2.86 11.69 -36.76
C ILE A 10 2.14 12.89 -36.08
N SER A 11 1.07 13.42 -36.70
CA SER A 11 0.25 14.54 -36.22
C SER A 11 -0.76 14.21 -35.11
N LEU A 12 -0.86 12.95 -34.65
CA LEU A 12 -1.77 12.54 -33.57
C LEU A 12 -1.09 12.31 -32.21
N LEU A 13 0.19 12.68 -32.05
CA LEU A 13 0.87 12.53 -30.76
C LEU A 13 0.34 13.57 -29.75
N ARG A 14 -0.68 13.18 -28.99
CA ARG A 14 -1.16 13.96 -27.84
C ARG A 14 -0.29 13.65 -26.63
N TYR A 15 0.44 14.67 -26.18
CA TYR A 15 1.19 14.61 -24.94
C TYR A 15 0.25 14.89 -23.76
N TYR A 16 0.30 14.02 -22.74
CA TYR A 16 -0.43 14.18 -21.50
C TYR A 16 0.56 14.36 -20.36
N ALA A 17 0.34 15.40 -19.56
CA ALA A 17 1.11 15.60 -18.34
C ALA A 17 0.46 14.81 -17.19
N GLN A 18 1.28 14.10 -16.43
CA GLN A 18 0.82 13.52 -15.18
C GLN A 18 0.70 14.62 -14.13
N ILE A 19 -0.54 14.93 -13.72
CA ILE A 19 -0.82 16.03 -12.79
C ILE A 19 -0.64 15.58 -11.33
N ARG A 20 -0.88 14.30 -11.04
CA ARG A 20 -0.80 13.72 -9.69
C ARG A 20 -0.29 12.28 -9.69
N GLY A 21 0.32 11.88 -8.58
CA GLY A 21 0.92 10.56 -8.41
C GLY A 21 2.23 10.41 -9.19
N LEU A 22 2.78 9.21 -9.17
CA LEU A 22 4.01 8.85 -9.89
C LEU A 22 3.66 7.98 -11.10
N ALA A 23 4.41 8.14 -12.19
CA ALA A 23 4.22 7.33 -13.39
C ALA A 23 4.61 5.88 -13.08
N MET A 24 3.71 4.93 -13.38
CA MET A 24 4.07 3.52 -13.29
C MET A 24 5.17 3.21 -14.31
N GLY A 25 6.21 2.49 -13.88
CA GLY A 25 7.39 2.21 -14.71
C GLY A 25 8.52 3.24 -14.61
N GLN A 26 8.32 4.36 -13.90
CA GLN A 26 9.42 5.28 -13.61
C GLN A 26 10.40 4.63 -12.62
N ARG A 27 11.70 4.62 -12.94
CA ARG A 27 12.75 3.96 -12.13
C ARG A 27 12.87 4.49 -10.71
N LEU A 28 12.56 5.78 -10.51
CA LEU A 28 12.61 6.43 -9.20
C LEU A 28 11.29 6.32 -8.42
N ALA A 29 10.19 5.89 -9.06
CA ALA A 29 8.90 5.83 -8.40
C ALA A 29 8.91 4.97 -7.13
N PRO A 30 9.54 3.77 -7.10
CA PRO A 30 9.58 2.97 -5.88
C PRO A 30 10.23 3.69 -4.69
N SER A 31 11.37 4.34 -4.91
CA SER A 31 12.08 5.09 -3.85
C SER A 31 11.26 6.27 -3.35
N LEU A 32 10.61 7.00 -4.25
CA LEU A 32 9.76 8.14 -3.91
C LEU A 32 8.51 7.70 -3.15
N VAL A 33 7.88 6.59 -3.54
CA VAL A 33 6.74 6.01 -2.81
C VAL A 33 7.16 5.61 -1.41
N ILE A 34 8.31 4.95 -1.24
CA ILE A 34 8.83 4.55 0.08
C ILE A 34 9.04 5.78 0.97
N ALA A 35 9.70 6.82 0.47
CA ALA A 35 9.95 8.05 1.22
C ALA A 35 8.64 8.77 1.59
N PHE A 36 7.71 8.87 0.64
CA PHE A 36 6.41 9.48 0.87
C PHE A 36 5.60 8.71 1.93
N MET A 37 5.52 7.38 1.81
CA MET A 37 4.80 6.53 2.77
C MET A 37 5.45 6.59 4.15
N SER A 38 6.79 6.63 4.25
CA SER A 38 7.48 6.84 5.52
C SER A 38 7.11 8.17 6.18
N LYS A 39 6.93 9.25 5.40
CA LYS A 39 6.47 10.54 5.94
C LYS A 39 5.03 10.48 6.43
N VAL A 40 4.14 9.81 5.68
CA VAL A 40 2.74 9.60 6.06
C VAL A 40 2.63 8.75 7.33
N GLU A 41 3.51 7.76 7.51
CA GLU A 41 3.48 6.85 8.66
C GLU A 41 4.18 7.39 9.91
N ALA A 42 5.04 8.41 9.78
CA ALA A 42 5.82 8.93 10.89
C ALA A 42 4.95 9.30 12.11
N PRO A 43 3.80 9.99 11.97
CA PRO A 43 2.98 10.38 13.13
C PRO A 43 2.28 9.22 13.84
N VAL A 44 2.11 8.08 13.16
CA VAL A 44 1.45 6.88 13.73
C VAL A 44 2.43 5.85 14.26
N THR A 45 3.73 6.04 14.03
CA THR A 45 4.77 5.09 14.46
C THR A 45 4.97 5.12 15.98
N ASP A 46 4.67 6.25 16.63
CA ASP A 46 4.84 6.44 18.08
C ASP A 46 3.69 5.88 18.94
N LEU A 47 2.65 5.30 18.33
CA LEU A 47 1.45 4.79 19.03
C LEU A 47 1.68 3.51 19.85
N GLY A 48 2.90 2.97 19.89
CA GLY A 48 3.23 1.78 20.68
C GLY A 48 2.64 0.49 20.09
N LEU A 49 2.64 0.35 18.76
CA LEU A 49 2.20 -0.87 18.07
C LEU A 49 3.03 -2.08 18.51
N SER A 50 2.38 -3.22 18.74
CA SER A 50 3.07 -4.45 19.14
C SER A 50 3.92 -5.02 18.01
N LEU A 51 3.45 -4.91 16.77
CA LEU A 51 4.21 -5.28 15.57
C LEU A 51 3.77 -4.44 14.37
N TYR A 52 4.76 -3.95 13.63
CA TYR A 52 4.55 -3.19 12.40
C TYR A 52 5.45 -3.74 11.28
N CYS A 53 4.84 -4.25 10.22
CA CYS A 53 5.52 -4.74 9.03
C CYS A 53 4.99 -4.03 7.78
N ARG A 54 5.90 -3.60 6.91
CA ARG A 54 5.56 -2.87 5.68
C ARG A 54 6.17 -3.51 4.45
N TYR A 55 5.36 -3.71 3.42
CA TYR A 55 5.80 -4.11 2.08
C TYR A 55 5.22 -3.15 1.03
N ILE A 56 6.01 -2.14 0.64
CA ILE A 56 5.64 -1.06 -0.29
C ILE A 56 4.31 -0.37 0.09
N LYS A 57 3.18 -0.94 -0.32
CA LYS A 57 1.82 -0.44 -0.08
C LYS A 57 1.05 -1.23 0.99
N ASP A 58 1.45 -2.48 1.22
CA ASP A 58 0.78 -3.40 2.13
C ASP A 58 1.37 -3.27 3.52
N ARG A 59 0.50 -3.17 4.53
CA ARG A 59 0.88 -3.03 5.94
C ARG A 59 0.25 -4.15 6.74
N PHE A 60 1.05 -4.74 7.62
CA PHE A 60 0.59 -5.67 8.63
C PHE A 60 0.87 -5.05 10.00
N VAL A 61 -0.20 -4.87 10.77
CA VAL A 61 -0.17 -4.15 12.05
C VAL A 61 -0.84 -5.02 13.11
N LEU A 62 -0.18 -5.11 14.26
CA LEU A 62 -0.68 -5.79 15.44
C LEU A 62 -0.71 -4.80 16.61
N CYS A 63 -1.88 -4.65 17.24
CA CYS A 63 -2.02 -3.96 18.53
C CYS A 63 -2.57 -4.90 19.58
N SER A 64 -2.47 -4.47 20.84
CA SER A 64 -2.98 -5.22 21.98
C SER A 64 -4.51 -5.12 22.10
N THR A 65 -5.07 -3.97 21.70
CA THR A 65 -6.52 -3.74 21.73
C THR A 65 -7.09 -3.31 20.39
N GLN A 66 -8.40 -3.56 20.20
CA GLN A 66 -9.13 -3.11 19.02
C GLN A 66 -9.25 -1.58 18.97
N GLU A 67 -9.34 -0.91 20.14
CA GLU A 67 -9.41 0.54 20.25
C GLU A 67 -8.11 1.22 19.75
N GLU A 68 -6.95 0.69 20.13
CA GLU A 68 -5.66 1.12 19.58
C GLU A 68 -5.59 0.94 18.07
N MET A 69 -6.07 -0.20 17.55
CA MET A 69 -6.14 -0.45 16.11
C MET A 69 -7.04 0.55 15.38
N ASP A 70 -8.18 0.91 15.97
CA ASP A 70 -9.14 1.85 15.39
C ASP A 70 -8.55 3.27 15.38
N LYS A 71 -7.98 3.72 16.50
CA LYS A 71 -7.28 5.01 16.60
C LYS A 71 -6.12 5.12 15.61
N TYR A 72 -5.31 4.06 15.50
CA TYR A 72 -4.23 3.99 14.51
C TYR A 72 -4.77 4.14 13.08
N PHE A 73 -5.85 3.43 12.75
CA PHE A 73 -6.43 3.44 11.41
C PHE A 73 -7.05 4.80 11.05
N GLU A 74 -7.69 5.48 12.01
CA GLU A 74 -8.20 6.83 11.86
C GLU A 74 -7.05 7.82 11.61
N LEU A 75 -6.07 7.86 12.52
CA LEU A 75 -4.92 8.76 12.41
C LEU A 75 -4.17 8.58 11.10
N LEU A 76 -3.98 7.34 10.64
CA LEU A 76 -3.30 7.05 9.38
C LEU A 76 -4.06 7.62 8.17
N ASN A 77 -5.40 7.59 8.19
CA ASN A 77 -6.25 8.12 7.12
C ASN A 77 -6.42 9.65 7.14
N GLU A 78 -6.06 10.29 8.25
CA GLU A 78 -6.03 11.76 8.39
C GLU A 78 -4.75 12.38 7.81
N GLN A 79 -3.67 11.60 7.67
CA GLN A 79 -2.38 12.11 7.21
C GLN A 79 -2.36 12.61 5.75
N SER A 80 -3.34 12.21 4.95
CA SER A 80 -3.42 12.60 3.55
C SER A 80 -4.85 12.62 3.05
N GLU A 81 -5.20 13.68 2.32
CA GLU A 81 -6.45 13.77 1.57
C GLU A 81 -6.42 12.90 0.30
N TYR A 82 -5.22 12.60 -0.22
CA TYR A 82 -5.03 11.94 -1.51
C TYR A 82 -4.85 10.43 -1.41
N ILE A 83 -4.60 9.91 -0.20
CA ILE A 83 -4.41 8.49 0.05
C ILE A 83 -5.38 8.06 1.13
N LYS A 84 -6.19 7.04 0.82
CA LYS A 84 -7.07 6.38 1.78
C LYS A 84 -6.65 4.94 1.95
N PHE A 85 -6.42 4.55 3.19
CA PHE A 85 -6.05 3.21 3.58
C PHE A 85 -7.30 2.38 3.80
N THR A 86 -7.27 1.16 3.32
CA THR A 86 -8.26 0.14 3.62
C THR A 86 -7.70 -0.80 4.68
N ARG A 87 -8.60 -1.40 5.46
CA ARG A 87 -8.24 -2.36 6.50
C ARG A 87 -9.02 -3.65 6.29
N GLU A 88 -8.29 -4.75 6.23
CA GLU A 88 -8.86 -6.09 6.33
C GLU A 88 -8.77 -6.56 7.77
N LYS A 89 -9.86 -7.16 8.28
CA LYS A 89 -9.90 -7.79 9.60
C LYS A 89 -9.73 -9.30 9.44
N PRO A 90 -9.12 -10.00 10.41
CA PRO A 90 -9.02 -11.45 10.37
C PRO A 90 -10.42 -12.09 10.29
N LYS A 91 -10.55 -13.11 9.45
CA LYS A 91 -11.75 -13.96 9.36
C LYS A 91 -11.39 -15.35 9.86
N GLU A 92 -12.12 -15.86 10.85
CA GLU A 92 -11.82 -17.18 11.46
C GLU A 92 -10.35 -17.30 11.92
N ASN A 93 -9.79 -16.21 12.49
CA ASN A 93 -8.38 -16.06 12.89
C ASN A 93 -7.34 -16.07 11.76
N TRP A 94 -7.76 -16.06 10.50
CA TRP A 94 -6.86 -15.95 9.35
C TRP A 94 -6.88 -14.56 8.74
N LEU A 95 -5.70 -14.04 8.41
CA LEU A 95 -5.52 -12.80 7.66
C LEU A 95 -4.62 -13.04 6.44
N PRO A 96 -5.09 -12.78 5.21
CA PRO A 96 -4.24 -12.85 4.03
C PRO A 96 -3.25 -11.68 4.01
N PHE A 97 -1.97 -11.96 3.71
CA PHE A 97 -0.93 -10.95 3.55
C PHE A 97 0.11 -11.42 2.53
N LEU A 98 0.41 -10.63 1.49
CA LEU A 98 1.44 -10.94 0.48
C LEU A 98 1.40 -12.37 -0.08
N LYS A 99 0.19 -12.88 -0.40
CA LYS A 99 -0.10 -14.24 -0.89
C LYS A 99 0.11 -15.38 0.13
N VAL A 100 0.44 -15.07 1.38
CA VAL A 100 0.43 -16.05 2.48
C VAL A 100 -0.78 -15.83 3.39
N GLN A 101 -1.16 -16.85 4.15
CA GLN A 101 -2.16 -16.71 5.21
C GLN A 101 -1.48 -16.69 6.59
N ILE A 102 -1.84 -15.71 7.40
CA ILE A 102 -1.35 -15.54 8.77
C ILE A 102 -2.45 -15.98 9.73
N ASN A 103 -2.16 -16.95 10.59
CA ASN A 103 -3.07 -17.35 11.66
C ASN A 103 -2.72 -16.65 12.99
N LEU A 104 -3.75 -16.15 13.66
CA LEU A 104 -3.66 -15.66 15.02
C LEU A 104 -3.91 -16.83 15.98
N SER A 105 -2.85 -17.58 16.31
CA SER A 105 -2.89 -18.67 17.30
C SER A 105 -2.14 -18.26 18.58
N GLN A 106 -2.54 -18.80 19.73
CA GLN A 106 -1.88 -18.53 21.02
C GLN A 106 -0.41 -19.03 21.08
N ASN A 107 0.04 -19.85 20.12
CA ASN A 107 1.34 -20.52 20.14
C ASN A 107 2.28 -20.18 18.95
N GLY A 108 2.05 -19.06 18.25
CA GLY A 108 2.97 -18.55 17.22
C GLY A 108 2.37 -18.43 15.81
N TYR A 109 3.18 -17.90 14.89
CA TYR A 109 2.79 -17.62 13.50
C TYR A 109 3.07 -18.82 12.60
N ILE A 110 2.02 -19.39 12.00
CA ILE A 110 2.12 -20.47 11.00
C ILE A 110 1.85 -19.86 9.63
N THR A 111 2.84 -19.87 8.74
CA THR A 111 2.66 -19.53 7.32
C THR A 111 2.34 -20.81 6.54
N LYS A 112 1.19 -20.84 5.86
CA LYS A 112 0.89 -21.84 4.83
C LYS A 112 1.00 -21.22 3.44
#